data_AF-A0A968DQW6-F1
#
_entry.id   AF-A0A968DQW6-F1
#
_cell.length_a   1.000
_cell.length_b   1.000
_cell.length_c   1.000
_cell.angle_alpha   90.00
_cell.angle_beta   90.00
_cell.angle_gamma   90.00
#
_symmetry.space_group_name_H-M   'P 1'
#
loop_
_entity.id
_entity.type
_entity.pdbx_description
1 polymer ?
#
loop_
_entity_poly.entity_id
_entity_poly.type
_entity_poly.pdbx_seq_one_letter_code
_entity_poly.pdbx_strand_id
1 'polypeptide(L)'
;AMTTSSELGQILQFMQSSFNLKTLEEVSQAIFQLTENFGLKVCIQIQDDENEDFTACDSGVVTPLEESILNQARVKGRIFDFRNRTIIN
;
A
#
# COMPACT_ATOMS: atom_id res chain seq x y z
N ALA A 1 16.26 -6.20 18.94
CA ALA A 1 17.20 -7.03 18.15
C ALA A 1 16.49 -8.17 17.43
N MET A 2 15.75 -9.05 18.13
CA MET A 2 15.08 -10.20 17.50
C MET A 2 13.87 -9.83 16.62
N THR A 3 13.08 -8.81 17.01
CA THR A 3 11.92 -8.32 16.23
C THR A 3 12.34 -7.78 14.86
N THR A 4 13.39 -6.96 14.81
CA THR A 4 13.91 -6.37 13.56
C THR A 4 14.39 -7.43 12.56
N SER A 5 14.97 -8.54 13.04
CA SER A 5 15.37 -9.66 12.18
C SER A 5 14.16 -10.41 11.61
N SER A 6 13.06 -10.51 12.36
CA SER A 6 11.82 -11.13 11.91
C SER A 6 11.09 -10.27 10.87
N GLU A 7 11.00 -8.96 11.10
CA GLU A 7 10.40 -7.99 10.18
C GLU A 7 11.13 -7.97 8.83
N LEU A 8 12.48 -7.95 8.86
CA LEU A 8 13.29 -8.00 7.65
C LEU A 8 13.07 -9.30 6.86
N GLY A 9 12.94 -10.44 7.56
CA GLY A 9 12.63 -11.72 6.92
C GLY A 9 11.30 -11.70 6.16
N GLN A 10 10.27 -11.07 6.74
CA GLN A 10 8.96 -10.91 6.09
C GLN A 10 9.04 -10.01 4.85
N ILE A 11 9.79 -8.90 4.92
CA ILE A 11 10.02 -8.00 3.78
C ILE A 11 10.73 -8.75 2.65
N LEU A 12 11.78 -9.52 2.96
CA LEU A 12 12.51 -10.30 1.96
C LEU A 12 11.65 -11.39 1.32
N GLN A 13 10.74 -12.00 2.09
CA GLN A 13 9.81 -12.99 1.57
C GLN A 13 8.77 -12.36 0.63
N PHE A 14 8.20 -11.22 1.01
CA PHE A 14 7.33 -10.42 0.14
C PHE A 14 8.04 -10.01 -1.15
N MET A 15 9.29 -9.53 -1.07
CA MET A 15 10.05 -9.11 -2.24
C MET A 15 10.32 -10.28 -3.21
N GLN A 16 10.49 -11.50 -2.69
CA GLN A 16 10.65 -12.68 -3.53
C GLN A 16 9.33 -13.13 -4.16
N SER A 17 8.23 -13.12 -3.40
CA SER A 17 6.91 -13.53 -3.92
C SER A 17 6.35 -12.52 -4.91
N SER A 18 6.67 -11.23 -4.76
CA SER A 18 6.17 -10.16 -5.63
C SER A 18 6.52 -10.37 -7.10
N PHE A 19 7.64 -11.03 -7.41
CA PHE A 19 8.04 -11.34 -8.79
C PHE A 19 7.11 -12.32 -9.52
N ASN A 20 6.29 -13.07 -8.78
CA ASN A 20 5.34 -14.03 -9.36
C ASN A 20 3.91 -13.49 -9.45
N LEU A 21 3.66 -12.29 -8.92
CA LEU A 21 2.33 -11.66 -8.94
C LEU A 21 2.05 -11.07 -10.32
N LYS A 22 0.83 -11.28 -10.81
CA LYS A 22 0.43 -11.00 -12.19
C LYS A 22 -0.67 -9.94 -12.29
N THR A 23 -1.39 -9.67 -11.21
CA THR A 23 -2.44 -8.65 -11.19
C THR A 23 -2.21 -7.62 -10.10
N LEU A 24 -2.78 -6.43 -10.28
CA LEU A 24 -2.73 -5.37 -9.28
C LEU A 24 -3.45 -5.77 -8.00
N GLU A 25 -4.51 -6.58 -8.09
CA GLU A 25 -5.15 -7.16 -6.90
C GLU A 25 -4.19 -8.05 -6.12
N GLU A 26 -3.45 -8.95 -6.80
CA GLU A 26 -2.49 -9.83 -6.13
C GLU A 26 -1.38 -9.04 -5.42
N VAL A 27 -0.86 -8.00 -6.08
CA VAL A 27 0.12 -7.08 -5.48
C VAL A 27 -0.47 -6.38 -4.25
N SER A 28 -1.71 -5.87 -4.35
CA SER A 28 -2.38 -5.19 -3.24
C SER A 28 -2.56 -6.08 -2.02
N GLN A 29 -2.99 -7.33 -2.23
CA GLN A 29 -3.18 -8.29 -1.15
C GLN A 29 -1.85 -8.65 -0.48
N ALA A 30 -0.79 -8.85 -1.26
CA ALA A 30 0.52 -9.14 -0.71
C ALA A 30 1.07 -7.99 0.15
N ILE A 31 0.85 -6.74 -0.26
CA ILE A 31 1.19 -5.55 0.53
C ILE A 31 0.35 -5.51 1.82
N PHE A 32 -0.96 -5.73 1.73
CA PHE A 32 -1.85 -5.70 2.90
C PHE A 32 -1.44 -6.73 3.95
N GLN A 33 -1.14 -7.96 3.54
CA GLN A 33 -0.64 -9.01 4.43
C GLN A 33 0.67 -8.60 5.14
N LEU A 34 1.59 -7.99 4.40
CA LEU A 34 2.84 -7.50 4.98
C LEU A 34 2.57 -6.38 6.01
N THR A 35 1.76 -5.38 5.64
CA THR A 35 1.46 -4.22 6.50
C THR A 35 0.61 -4.58 7.72
N GLU A 36 -0.23 -5.60 7.62
CA GLU A 36 -1.02 -6.12 8.75
C GLU A 36 -0.10 -6.69 9.83
N ASN A 37 1.00 -7.37 9.46
CA ASN A 37 1.99 -7.86 10.41
C ASN A 37 2.73 -6.73 11.15
N PHE A 38 2.74 -5.51 10.58
CA PHE A 38 3.24 -4.30 11.22
C PHE A 38 2.14 -3.52 11.99
N GLY A 39 0.91 -4.04 12.04
CA GLY A 39 -0.22 -3.38 12.69
C GLY A 39 -0.73 -2.13 11.95
N LEU A 40 -0.44 -2.02 10.65
CA LEU A 40 -0.81 -0.86 9.84
C LEU A 40 -2.13 -1.09 9.08
N LYS A 41 -2.87 -0.01 8.90
CA LYS A 41 -4.06 0.08 8.05
C LYS A 41 -3.73 0.95 6.85
N VAL A 42 -3.89 0.40 5.66
CA VAL A 42 -3.38 1.02 4.44
C VAL A 42 -4.39 0.96 3.30
N CYS A 43 -4.38 2.01 2.49
CA CYS A 43 -4.94 2.01 1.15
C CYS A 43 -3.82 2.32 0.17
N ILE A 44 -3.86 1.68 -0.98
CA ILE A 44 -2.90 1.89 -2.07
C ILE A 44 -3.64 2.36 -3.31
N GLN A 45 -2.96 3.19 -4.09
CA GLN A 45 -3.38 3.58 -5.42
C GLN A 45 -2.20 3.36 -6.36
N ILE A 46 -2.43 2.59 -7.43
CA ILE A 46 -1.48 2.38 -8.50
C ILE A 46 -1.97 3.22 -9.67
N GLN A 47 -1.19 4.25 -9.97
CA GLN A 47 -1.54 5.23 -10.99
C GLN A 47 -1.08 4.75 -12.35
N ASP A 48 -1.96 4.88 -13.34
CA ASP A 48 -1.68 4.58 -14.73
C ASP A 48 -2.07 5.80 -15.57
N ASP A 49 -1.18 6.28 -16.43
CA ASP A 49 -1.45 7.46 -17.26
C ASP A 49 -2.37 7.15 -18.45
N GLU A 50 -2.49 5.88 -18.84
CA GLU A 50 -3.27 5.42 -19.99
C GLU A 50 -4.55 4.66 -19.56
N ASN A 51 -4.56 4.08 -18.35
CA ASN A 51 -5.69 3.32 -17.82
C ASN A 51 -6.32 3.99 -16.58
N GLU A 52 -7.39 3.38 -16.06
CA GLU A 52 -8.00 3.81 -14.80
C GLU A 52 -7.09 3.48 -13.61
N ASP A 53 -6.97 4.43 -12.67
CA ASP A 53 -6.20 4.23 -11.45
C ASP A 53 -6.75 3.05 -10.64
N PHE A 54 -5.88 2.12 -10.28
CA PHE A 54 -6.27 1.00 -9.43
C PHE A 54 -6.17 1.40 -7.96
N THR A 55 -7.30 1.36 -7.24
CA THR A 55 -7.33 1.68 -5.81
C THR A 55 -7.84 0.50 -5.00
N ALA A 56 -7.13 0.17 -3.92
CA ALA A 56 -7.53 -0.88 -2.99
C ALA A 56 -7.23 -0.46 -1.55
N CYS A 57 -8.07 -0.91 -0.61
CA CYS A 57 -7.89 -0.73 0.83
C CYS A 57 -7.88 -2.09 1.54
N ASP A 58 -7.15 -2.18 2.64
CA ASP A 58 -7.07 -3.40 3.47
C ASP A 58 -8.44 -3.82 4.04
N SER A 59 -9.37 -2.87 4.17
CA SER A 59 -10.77 -3.08 4.55
C SER A 59 -11.59 -3.83 3.49
N GLY A 60 -11.09 -3.94 2.26
CA GLY A 60 -11.81 -4.45 1.09
C GLY A 60 -12.82 -3.47 0.49
N VAL A 61 -13.03 -2.30 1.11
CA VAL A 61 -13.95 -1.27 0.63
C VAL A 61 -13.21 0.05 0.51
N VAL A 62 -13.12 0.57 -0.71
CA VAL A 62 -12.59 1.92 -0.95
C VAL A 62 -13.71 2.92 -0.70
N THR A 63 -13.56 3.75 0.33
CA THR A 63 -14.53 4.81 0.59
C THR A 63 -14.28 6.02 -0.31
N PRO A 64 -15.32 6.82 -0.66
CA PRO A 64 -15.14 8.04 -1.44
C PRO A 64 -14.15 9.03 -0.82
N LEU A 65 -14.01 8.99 0.51
CA LEU A 65 -13.04 9.81 1.24
C LEU A 65 -11.60 9.34 1.00
N GLU A 66 -11.34 8.03 1.01
CA GLU A 66 -10.00 7.47 0.74
C GLU A 66 -9.57 7.73 -0.69
N GLU A 67 -10.46 7.49 -1.65
CA GLU A 67 -10.22 7.78 -3.06
C GLU A 67 -9.92 9.28 -3.26
N SER A 68 -10.71 10.17 -2.65
CA SER A 68 -10.45 11.60 -2.72
C SER A 68 -9.10 12.00 -2.11
N ILE A 69 -8.70 11.37 -1.00
CA ILE A 69 -7.42 11.63 -0.35
C ILE A 69 -6.25 11.17 -1.23
N LEU A 70 -6.33 9.96 -1.81
CA LEU A 70 -5.29 9.41 -2.69
C LEU A 70 -5.15 10.23 -3.98
N ASN A 71 -6.26 10.62 -4.60
CA ASN A 71 -6.25 11.49 -5.78
C ASN A 71 -5.64 12.86 -5.47
N GLN A 72 -5.92 13.44 -4.30
CA GLN A 72 -5.31 14.71 -3.89
C GLN A 72 -3.83 14.54 -3.53
N ALA A 73 -3.42 13.36 -3.06
CA ALA A 73 -2.04 13.06 -2.72
C ALA A 73 -1.13 12.99 -3.94
N ARG A 74 -1.65 12.62 -5.12
CA ARG A 74 -0.89 12.52 -6.38
C ARG A 74 -0.02 13.74 -6.68
N VAL A 75 -0.51 14.95 -6.37
CA VAL A 75 0.20 16.22 -6.63
C VAL A 75 1.03 16.73 -5.44
N LYS A 76 1.10 15.97 -4.35
CA LYS A 76 1.86 16.30 -3.14
C LYS A 76 3.27 15.70 -3.20
N GLY A 77 4.12 16.14 -2.28
CA GLY A 77 5.50 15.63 -2.19
C GLY A 77 5.56 14.11 -1.88
N ARG A 78 6.76 13.53 -1.95
CA ARG A 78 6.95 12.06 -1.82
C ARG A 78 6.46 11.47 -0.51
N ILE A 79 6.63 12.19 0.58
CA ILE A 79 6.20 11.77 1.91
C ILE A 79 5.56 12.99 2.56
N PHE A 80 4.31 12.86 3.00
CA PHE A 80 3.65 13.90 3.76
C PHE A 80 2.66 13.33 4.77
N ASP A 81 2.55 14.02 5.89
CA ASP A 81 1.62 13.68 6.95
C ASP A 81 0.36 14.55 6.87
N PHE A 82 -0.79 13.91 7.00
CA PHE A 82 -2.08 14.56 7.11
C PHE A 82 -2.85 13.99 8.30
N ARG A 83 -2.97 14.78 9.37
CA ARG A 83 -3.56 14.36 10.65
C ARG A 83 -2.86 13.10 11.18
N ASN A 84 -3.59 12.00 11.33
CA ASN A 84 -3.08 10.72 11.82
C ASN A 84 -2.78 9.75 10.67
N ARG A 85 -2.50 10.26 9.47
CA ARG A 85 -2.19 9.46 8.28
C ARG A 85 -0.88 9.96 7.68
N THR A 86 -0.06 9.02 7.25
CA THR A 86 1.14 9.30 6.46
C THR A 86 0.89 8.78 5.05
N ILE A 87 1.19 9.61 4.06
CA ILE A 87 1.04 9.25 2.65
C ILE A 87 2.43 9.20 2.01
N ILE A 88 2.64 8.17 1.21
CA ILE A 88 3.89 7.87 0.51
C ILE A 88 3.54 7.70 -0.97
N ASN A 89 4.10 8.57 -1.81
CA ASN A 89 3.95 8.55 -3.28
C ASN A 89 5.16 7.88 -3.94
#